data_AF-R7YRQ1-F1
#
_entry.id   AF-R7YRQ1-F1
#
_cell.length_a   1.000
_cell.length_b   1.000
_cell.length_c   1.000
_cell.angle_alpha   90.00
_cell.angle_beta   90.00
_cell.angle_gamma   90.00
#
_symmetry.space_group_name_H-M   'P 1'
#
loop_
_entity.id
_entity.type
_entity.pdbx_description
1 polymer ?
#
loop_
_entity_poly.entity_id
_entity_poly.type
_entity_poly.pdbx_seq_one_letter_code
_entity_poly.pdbx_strand_id
1 'polypeptide(L)'
;MLSFRASEIADSEGEPEPSSECSTHDEVLVKGTQEGSSTSANQGQAVTGGMGEDRVECTQWVLSPFGPKEPAVASGTDVAAGVIVRARELVQSTLIITEAAKPSESNTRSRTPHILTEYSKLLEEKGYRALVDAVTAAEPGEGNGHKTPIIGLMRRYFQDDQLAEEIDTALEDKMGRLRKVGGSSRSRRYLHGQNHTADKISTSKVDTLRQFCDNVEKRIKAVPPGEGDVPFVRPLARFGFTTQPAVRFQNHRDHVSSDTLMNLTESVCYRFFPKYEIEQSLVFAAWEPGQGWAAEILFTRLGGGYINAGTGFADCKAGQSIPKVIDLPDSSYREWQNAVVRDTFLLANLKEEARRAWAGAEEAVAKEREELRVEQQKLEDLRKEIALLDELEYNMAKEELARAVAVKEMLDRLDAVCDEIELQQASKI
;
A
#
# COMPACT_ATOMS: atom_id res chain seq x y z
N MET A 1 8.08 45.63 -10.08
CA MET A 1 6.66 46.02 -9.87
C MET A 1 6.05 44.90 -9.02
N LEU A 2 5.80 45.05 -7.71
CA LEU A 2 4.90 45.98 -7.01
C LEU A 2 3.44 45.88 -7.50
N SER A 3 2.60 45.10 -6.81
CA SER A 3 1.58 45.66 -5.90
C SER A 3 0.84 44.56 -5.12
N PHE A 4 0.37 44.87 -3.91
CA PHE A 4 -0.45 44.03 -3.02
C PHE A 4 -1.95 44.36 -3.14
N ARG A 5 -2.81 43.45 -2.64
CA ARG A 5 -3.86 43.84 -1.67
C ARG A 5 -4.28 42.67 -0.78
N ALA A 6 -4.73 42.98 0.43
CA ALA A 6 -5.06 42.03 1.51
C ALA A 6 -6.27 42.52 2.33
N SER A 7 -6.91 41.57 3.03
CA SER A 7 -7.96 41.66 4.08
C SER A 7 -8.41 40.20 4.36
N GLU A 8 -9.03 39.78 5.48
CA GLU A 8 -8.98 40.13 6.92
C GLU A 8 -9.72 38.96 7.64
N ILE A 9 -9.23 38.33 8.71
CA ILE A 9 -9.28 38.73 10.15
C ILE A 9 -10.71 39.18 10.56
N ALA A 10 -11.43 38.58 11.51
CA ALA A 10 -11.23 37.39 12.35
C ALA A 10 -12.60 36.84 12.83
N ASP A 11 -12.61 35.64 13.43
CA ASP A 11 -13.46 35.19 14.56
C ASP A 11 -13.52 33.64 14.57
N SER A 12 -13.80 32.97 15.69
CA SER A 12 -13.14 32.88 17.00
C SER A 12 -13.86 31.73 17.73
N GLU A 13 -13.10 30.79 18.30
CA GLU A 13 -13.46 29.79 19.34
C GLU A 13 -14.60 28.76 19.11
N GLY A 14 -14.28 27.48 19.33
CA GLY A 14 -15.30 26.43 19.53
C GLY A 14 -14.92 24.98 19.21
N GLU A 15 -13.84 24.42 19.76
CA GLU A 15 -13.61 22.96 19.71
C GLU A 15 -13.81 22.29 21.09
N PRO A 16 -14.48 21.13 21.17
CA PRO A 16 -14.59 20.32 22.38
C PRO A 16 -13.46 19.27 22.50
N GLU A 17 -12.95 19.06 23.70
CA GLU A 17 -11.98 17.99 24.01
C GLU A 17 -12.56 16.58 23.78
N PRO A 18 -11.71 15.62 23.36
CA PRO A 18 -11.83 14.22 23.74
C PRO A 18 -10.73 13.82 24.75
N SER A 19 -11.16 13.14 25.80
CA SER A 19 -10.33 12.73 26.95
C SER A 19 -9.71 11.33 26.80
N SER A 20 -8.97 10.92 27.84
CA SER A 20 -8.43 9.58 28.13
C SER A 20 -7.12 9.13 27.45
N GLU A 21 -6.03 9.42 28.16
CA GLU A 21 -5.13 8.40 28.73
C GLU A 21 -4.63 7.25 27.83
N CYS A 22 -3.35 7.32 27.46
CA CYS A 22 -2.51 6.13 27.28
C CYS A 22 -1.21 6.31 28.07
N SER A 23 -0.90 5.33 28.92
CA SER A 23 0.20 5.38 29.89
C SER A 23 1.57 5.61 29.24
N THR A 24 2.28 6.63 29.71
CA THR A 24 3.72 6.86 29.48
C THR A 24 4.56 6.12 30.53
N HIS A 25 5.73 5.63 30.13
CA HIS A 25 6.70 5.03 31.05
C HIS A 25 7.41 6.09 31.91
N ASP A 26 7.63 5.78 33.19
CA ASP A 26 8.41 6.60 34.12
C ASP A 26 9.91 6.61 33.77
N GLU A 27 10.48 7.79 33.53
CA GLU A 27 11.93 8.00 33.61
C GLU A 27 12.34 8.42 35.03
N VAL A 28 12.96 7.52 35.79
CA VAL A 28 13.52 7.84 37.11
C VAL A 28 14.87 8.54 36.96
N LEU A 29 14.85 9.87 37.04
CA LEU A 29 16.02 10.72 36.88
C LEU A 29 16.83 10.84 38.18
N VAL A 30 17.77 9.92 38.41
CA VAL A 30 18.69 9.98 39.57
C VAL A 30 19.85 10.93 39.30
N LYS A 31 19.85 12.09 39.96
CA LYS A 31 21.04 12.96 40.04
C LYS A 31 22.02 12.42 41.09
N GLY A 32 23.27 12.18 40.68
CA GLY A 32 24.37 11.82 41.56
C GLY A 32 25.68 12.47 41.12
N THR A 33 26.06 13.57 41.77
CA THR A 33 27.38 14.19 41.62
C THR A 33 28.43 13.46 42.44
N GLN A 34 29.57 13.10 41.82
CA GLN A 34 30.86 13.33 42.47
C GLN A 34 32.03 13.34 41.49
N GLU A 35 33.07 14.08 41.88
CA GLU A 35 34.30 14.31 41.14
C GLU A 35 35.27 13.13 41.27
N GLY A 36 36.09 12.89 40.24
CA GLY A 36 37.12 11.85 40.28
C GLY A 36 38.08 11.97 39.10
N SER A 37 39.22 12.63 39.31
CA SER A 37 40.23 12.79 38.26
C SER A 37 41.02 11.50 38.03
N SER A 38 41.29 11.18 36.77
CA SER A 38 42.60 10.64 36.37
C SER A 38 42.77 10.71 34.85
N THR A 39 43.87 11.32 34.43
CA THR A 39 44.33 11.32 33.04
C THR A 39 44.97 9.98 32.70
N SER A 40 44.61 9.38 31.57
CA SER A 40 45.57 8.59 30.79
C SER A 40 45.41 8.90 29.31
N ALA A 41 46.52 9.24 28.66
CA ALA A 41 46.57 9.38 27.21
C ALA A 41 46.75 7.99 26.60
N ASN A 42 46.05 7.70 25.50
CA ASN A 42 46.50 6.65 24.61
C ASN A 42 46.26 7.03 23.15
N GLN A 43 47.28 6.77 22.33
CA GLN A 43 47.34 7.20 20.94
C GLN A 43 46.73 6.15 20.02
N GLY A 44 46.10 6.62 18.93
CA GLY A 44 46.10 5.94 17.65
C GLY A 44 45.17 4.73 17.49
N GLN A 45 44.12 4.92 16.70
CA GLN A 45 44.04 4.27 15.37
C GLN A 45 42.93 4.92 14.54
N ALA A 46 43.30 5.51 13.40
CA ALA A 46 42.33 5.95 12.40
C ALA A 46 41.79 4.73 11.66
N VAL A 47 40.69 4.16 12.15
CA VAL A 47 39.93 3.16 11.41
C VAL A 47 39.18 3.88 10.29
N THR A 48 39.67 3.77 9.06
CA THR A 48 38.89 4.14 7.87
C THR A 48 37.77 3.13 7.70
N GLY A 49 36.67 3.34 8.42
CA GLY A 49 35.43 2.60 8.21
C GLY A 49 34.93 2.89 6.81
N GLY A 50 35.01 1.91 5.91
CA GLY A 50 34.28 1.97 4.65
C GLY A 50 32.80 2.04 4.96
N MET A 51 32.16 3.16 4.63
CA MET A 51 30.71 3.27 4.70
C MET A 51 30.13 2.23 3.74
N GLY A 52 29.52 1.19 4.29
CA GLY A 52 28.66 0.32 3.51
C GLY A 52 27.49 1.16 3.00
N GLU A 53 27.14 1.00 1.72
CA GLU A 53 26.00 1.68 1.12
C GLU A 53 24.71 1.10 1.72
N ASP A 54 24.24 1.70 2.81
CA ASP A 54 22.92 1.41 3.38
C ASP A 54 21.86 1.64 2.29
N ARG A 55 20.82 0.79 2.27
CA ARG A 55 19.70 0.87 1.32
C ARG A 55 18.39 0.52 2.02
N VAL A 56 17.36 1.30 1.70
CA VAL A 56 16.07 1.27 2.37
C VAL A 56 15.09 0.36 1.66
N GLU A 57 14.60 -0.66 2.37
CA GLU A 57 14.03 -1.87 1.77
C GLU A 57 12.88 -2.47 2.59
N CYS A 58 11.84 -2.92 1.91
CA CYS A 58 10.74 -3.70 2.46
C CYS A 58 10.92 -5.18 2.10
N THR A 59 10.87 -6.02 3.13
CA THR A 59 11.17 -7.45 3.05
C THR A 59 9.90 -8.29 3.19
N GLN A 60 9.69 -9.23 2.28
CA GLN A 60 8.65 -10.25 2.37
C GLN A 60 9.24 -11.56 2.89
N TRP A 61 8.42 -12.27 3.66
CA TRP A 61 8.73 -13.53 4.31
C TRP A 61 7.63 -14.53 3.96
N VAL A 62 7.97 -15.74 3.53
CA VAL A 62 6.98 -16.71 3.00
C VAL A 62 7.30 -18.12 3.49
N LEU A 63 6.33 -18.78 4.14
CA LEU A 63 6.39 -20.23 4.41
C LEU A 63 5.83 -21.01 3.21
N SER A 64 6.69 -21.72 2.46
CA SER A 64 6.31 -22.44 1.24
C SER A 64 6.78 -23.91 1.23
N PRO A 65 5.95 -24.87 0.78
CA PRO A 65 6.39 -26.19 0.34
C PRO A 65 6.88 -26.20 -1.12
N PHE A 66 7.63 -27.24 -1.49
CA PHE A 66 7.85 -27.60 -2.89
C PHE A 66 6.57 -28.20 -3.52
N GLY A 67 6.10 -27.64 -4.65
CA GLY A 67 5.12 -28.25 -5.58
C GLY A 67 3.68 -27.65 -5.60
N PRO A 68 3.17 -27.23 -6.78
CA PRO A 68 1.78 -26.78 -6.99
C PRO A 68 1.05 -27.36 -8.23
N LYS A 69 -0.30 -27.30 -8.21
CA LYS A 69 -1.30 -27.21 -9.32
C LYS A 69 -2.67 -26.82 -8.69
N GLU A 70 -3.71 -26.27 -9.32
CA GLU A 70 -3.94 -25.49 -10.57
C GLU A 70 -5.26 -24.66 -10.40
N PRO A 71 -5.60 -23.65 -11.22
CA PRO A 71 -6.60 -22.63 -10.85
C PRO A 71 -8.06 -22.90 -11.30
N ALA A 72 -9.04 -22.42 -10.52
CA ALA A 72 -10.47 -22.40 -10.85
C ALA A 72 -11.10 -20.98 -10.76
N VAL A 73 -12.30 -20.85 -11.34
CA VAL A 73 -12.87 -19.58 -11.86
C VAL A 73 -13.56 -18.69 -10.82
N ALA A 74 -13.63 -17.39 -11.10
CA ALA A 74 -14.06 -16.32 -10.18
C ALA A 74 -15.57 -16.03 -10.14
N SER A 75 -16.03 -15.40 -9.06
CA SER A 75 -17.23 -14.53 -9.07
C SER A 75 -17.23 -13.48 -7.95
N GLY A 76 -17.37 -12.20 -8.34
CA GLY A 76 -18.15 -11.16 -7.64
C GLY A 76 -17.76 -10.67 -6.24
N THR A 77 -17.20 -9.46 -6.16
CA THR A 77 -17.95 -8.27 -5.66
C THR A 77 -17.15 -6.99 -5.93
N ASP A 78 -17.87 -5.91 -6.23
CA ASP A 78 -17.31 -4.66 -6.74
C ASP A 78 -16.81 -3.71 -5.63
N VAL A 79 -16.25 -2.56 -6.01
CA VAL A 79 -15.61 -1.53 -5.17
C VAL A 79 -14.22 -1.92 -4.64
N ALA A 80 -14.01 -3.14 -4.13
CA ALA A 80 -12.67 -3.61 -3.76
C ALA A 80 -11.76 -3.81 -5.01
N ALA A 81 -12.37 -4.02 -6.17
CA ALA A 81 -11.69 -4.22 -7.44
C ALA A 81 -10.78 -3.05 -7.84
N GLY A 82 -11.19 -1.79 -7.64
CA GLY A 82 -10.41 -0.62 -8.09
C GLY A 82 -9.03 -0.48 -7.44
N VAL A 83 -8.92 -0.78 -6.14
CA VAL A 83 -7.64 -0.76 -5.42
C VAL A 83 -6.78 -1.96 -5.76
N ILE A 84 -7.41 -3.14 -5.94
CA ILE A 84 -6.72 -4.38 -6.30
C ILE A 84 -6.19 -4.32 -7.75
N VAL A 85 -6.93 -3.70 -8.68
CA VAL A 85 -6.47 -3.48 -10.07
C VAL A 85 -5.23 -2.59 -10.08
N ARG A 86 -5.23 -1.43 -9.43
CA ARG A 86 -4.04 -0.57 -9.37
C ARG A 86 -2.83 -1.22 -8.70
N ALA A 87 -3.04 -1.97 -7.60
CA ALA A 87 -1.95 -2.73 -6.98
C ALA A 87 -1.42 -3.85 -7.89
N ARG A 88 -2.30 -4.49 -8.68
CA ARG A 88 -1.93 -5.53 -9.65
C ARG A 88 -1.20 -4.95 -10.86
N GLU A 89 -1.56 -3.75 -11.32
CA GLU A 89 -0.85 -3.00 -12.37
C GLU A 89 0.56 -2.58 -11.89
N LEU A 90 0.70 -2.12 -10.65
CA LEU A 90 1.99 -1.79 -10.03
C LEU A 90 2.90 -3.03 -9.90
N VAL A 91 2.33 -4.19 -9.58
CA VAL A 91 3.07 -5.46 -9.50
C VAL A 91 3.37 -6.06 -10.88
N GLN A 92 2.45 -6.00 -11.86
CA GLN A 92 2.69 -6.49 -13.22
C GLN A 92 3.72 -5.66 -13.98
N SER A 93 3.72 -4.34 -13.80
CA SER A 93 4.78 -3.46 -14.34
C SER A 93 6.15 -3.74 -13.73
N THR A 94 6.21 -4.34 -12.54
CA THR A 94 7.45 -4.85 -11.92
C THR A 94 7.85 -6.23 -12.48
N LEU A 95 6.87 -7.07 -12.84
CA LEU A 95 7.08 -8.48 -13.23
C LEU A 95 7.41 -8.70 -14.72
N ILE A 96 6.99 -7.80 -15.61
CA ILE A 96 7.27 -7.89 -17.07
C ILE A 96 8.76 -7.62 -17.42
N ILE A 97 9.54 -7.12 -16.45
CA ILE A 97 10.90 -6.61 -16.66
C ILE A 97 11.95 -7.71 -16.92
N THR A 98 11.71 -8.97 -16.54
CA THR A 98 12.75 -10.02 -16.53
C THR A 98 12.97 -10.77 -17.85
N GLU A 99 12.12 -10.63 -18.88
CA GLU A 99 12.26 -11.41 -20.13
C GLU A 99 13.00 -10.69 -21.30
N ALA A 100 13.25 -9.39 -21.21
CA ALA A 100 13.64 -8.58 -22.37
C ALA A 100 15.14 -8.19 -22.47
N ALA A 101 15.99 -8.58 -21.51
CA ALA A 101 17.37 -8.10 -21.43
C ALA A 101 18.41 -9.10 -21.98
N LYS A 102 19.07 -8.75 -23.09
CA LYS A 102 20.46 -9.16 -23.37
C LYS A 102 21.37 -7.94 -23.19
N PRO A 103 22.43 -8.01 -22.38
CA PRO A 103 23.32 -6.87 -22.19
C PRO A 103 24.23 -6.64 -23.41
N SER A 104 24.44 -5.38 -23.76
CA SER A 104 25.47 -4.97 -24.73
C SER A 104 26.77 -4.58 -24.01
N GLU A 105 27.89 -5.15 -24.44
CA GLU A 105 29.19 -4.92 -23.82
C GLU A 105 29.81 -3.59 -24.26
N SER A 106 29.65 -2.52 -23.47
CA SER A 106 30.71 -1.51 -23.25
C SER A 106 30.31 -0.48 -22.19
N ASN A 107 31.06 -0.43 -21.08
CA ASN A 107 31.89 0.73 -20.68
C ASN A 107 32.27 0.62 -19.18
N THR A 108 33.55 0.44 -18.87
CA THR A 108 34.05 0.20 -17.51
C THR A 108 34.73 1.43 -16.91
N ARG A 109 34.12 2.03 -15.88
CA ARG A 109 34.77 2.67 -14.70
C ARG A 109 33.77 3.30 -13.73
N SER A 110 33.13 2.45 -12.94
CA SER A 110 32.65 2.77 -11.58
C SER A 110 32.96 1.58 -10.68
N ARG A 111 32.96 1.76 -9.34
CA ARG A 111 33.05 0.65 -8.37
C ARG A 111 31.68 0.17 -7.86
N THR A 112 30.61 0.88 -8.19
CA THR A 112 29.21 0.47 -7.98
C THR A 112 28.73 -0.79 -8.75
N PRO A 113 29.33 -1.25 -9.88
CA PRO A 113 28.77 -2.38 -10.65
C PRO A 113 28.68 -3.72 -9.90
N HIS A 114 29.50 -3.95 -8.87
CA HIS A 114 29.64 -5.28 -8.28
C HIS A 114 28.34 -5.80 -7.65
N ILE A 115 27.58 -4.95 -6.94
CA ILE A 115 26.35 -5.36 -6.25
C ILE A 115 25.18 -5.50 -7.23
N LEU A 116 25.07 -4.63 -8.25
CA LEU A 116 24.05 -4.80 -9.29
C LEU A 116 24.34 -6.01 -10.21
N THR A 117 25.61 -6.35 -10.41
CA THR A 117 26.00 -7.60 -11.11
C THR A 117 25.68 -8.83 -10.26
N GLU A 118 25.89 -8.78 -8.93
CA GLU A 118 25.40 -9.82 -8.02
C GLU A 118 23.87 -9.89 -7.96
N TYR A 119 23.16 -8.76 -8.06
CA TYR A 119 21.69 -8.71 -8.08
C TYR A 119 21.12 -9.35 -9.35
N SER A 120 21.68 -9.02 -10.52
CA SER A 120 21.32 -9.68 -11.79
C SER A 120 21.68 -11.16 -11.76
N LYS A 121 22.87 -11.53 -11.25
CA LYS A 121 23.24 -12.93 -11.02
C LYS A 121 22.31 -13.66 -10.06
N LEU A 122 21.85 -13.02 -8.98
CA LEU A 122 20.91 -13.64 -8.02
C LEU A 122 19.54 -13.89 -8.64
N LEU A 123 19.12 -13.08 -9.61
CA LEU A 123 17.89 -13.28 -10.38
C LEU A 123 18.06 -14.35 -11.48
N GLU A 124 19.25 -14.44 -12.09
CA GLU A 124 19.57 -15.43 -13.13
C GLU A 124 19.92 -16.82 -12.56
N GLU A 125 20.83 -16.91 -11.58
CA GLU A 125 21.32 -18.14 -10.95
C GLU A 125 20.22 -18.85 -10.12
N LYS A 126 19.22 -18.12 -9.59
CA LYS A 126 18.08 -18.71 -8.87
C LYS A 126 16.93 -19.21 -9.75
N GLY A 127 17.08 -19.17 -11.08
CA GLY A 127 16.37 -20.08 -11.97
C GLY A 127 14.86 -20.13 -11.81
N TYR A 128 14.19 -18.97 -11.72
CA TYR A 128 12.73 -18.86 -11.55
C TYR A 128 11.94 -19.65 -12.61
N ARG A 129 12.55 -19.90 -13.78
CA ARG A 129 12.02 -20.71 -14.88
C ARG A 129 12.20 -22.22 -14.69
N ALA A 130 13.37 -22.66 -14.21
CA ALA A 130 13.61 -24.07 -13.88
C ALA A 130 12.75 -24.55 -12.70
N LEU A 131 12.43 -23.64 -11.77
CA LEU A 131 11.46 -23.87 -10.70
C LEU A 131 10.05 -24.13 -11.25
N VAL A 132 9.65 -23.47 -12.33
CA VAL A 132 8.35 -23.67 -13.01
C VAL A 132 8.33 -24.98 -13.81
N ASP A 133 9.40 -25.32 -14.52
CA ASP A 133 9.44 -26.53 -15.34
C ASP A 133 9.45 -27.81 -14.49
N ALA A 134 10.28 -27.86 -13.43
CA ALA A 134 10.34 -28.99 -12.48
C ALA A 134 9.02 -29.22 -11.72
N VAL A 135 8.20 -28.17 -11.60
CA VAL A 135 6.87 -28.19 -10.98
C VAL A 135 5.83 -28.97 -11.78
N THR A 136 6.07 -29.22 -13.07
CA THR A 136 5.07 -29.77 -14.00
C THR A 136 4.85 -31.29 -13.91
N ALA A 137 5.71 -32.03 -13.17
CA ALA A 137 5.99 -33.45 -13.47
C ALA A 137 5.64 -34.49 -12.39
N ALA A 138 4.95 -34.15 -11.29
CA ALA A 138 4.71 -35.07 -10.15
C ALA A 138 3.22 -35.37 -9.87
N GLU A 139 2.91 -36.60 -9.47
CA GLU A 139 1.54 -37.09 -9.19
C GLU A 139 1.15 -37.05 -7.70
N PRO A 140 -0.15 -36.90 -7.36
CA PRO A 140 -0.63 -36.75 -5.98
C PRO A 140 -0.86 -38.09 -5.25
N GLY A 141 -0.64 -38.10 -3.94
CA GLY A 141 -1.00 -39.20 -3.03
C GLY A 141 -1.99 -38.76 -1.95
N GLU A 142 -2.83 -39.68 -1.48
CA GLU A 142 -3.89 -39.43 -0.49
C GLU A 142 -3.37 -39.41 0.96
N GLY A 143 -3.68 -38.37 1.75
CA GLY A 143 -3.57 -38.47 3.22
C GLY A 143 -3.45 -37.18 4.04
N ASN A 144 -4.56 -36.75 4.66
CA ASN A 144 -4.63 -35.99 5.92
C ASN A 144 -3.55 -34.92 6.23
N GLY A 145 -3.36 -33.95 5.33
CA GLY A 145 -3.15 -32.53 5.66
C GLY A 145 -2.07 -32.21 6.71
N HIS A 146 -0.80 -32.19 6.30
CA HIS A 146 0.36 -31.87 7.16
C HIS A 146 0.28 -30.54 7.96
N LYS A 147 -0.64 -29.64 7.64
CA LYS A 147 -0.82 -28.33 8.29
C LYS A 147 -1.31 -28.45 9.75
N THR A 148 -2.21 -29.39 10.04
CA THR A 148 -2.80 -29.56 11.39
C THR A 148 -1.75 -29.97 12.45
N PRO A 149 -0.82 -30.91 12.16
CA PRO A 149 0.33 -31.21 13.03
C PRO A 149 1.18 -30.00 13.46
N ILE A 150 1.49 -29.05 12.56
CA ILE A 150 2.34 -27.89 12.87
C ILE A 150 1.74 -27.05 14.01
N ILE A 151 0.46 -26.69 13.88
CA ILE A 151 -0.24 -25.88 14.90
C ILE A 151 -0.43 -26.66 16.21
N GLY A 152 -0.64 -27.99 16.14
CA GLY A 152 -0.68 -28.85 17.32
C GLY A 152 0.64 -28.83 18.13
N LEU A 153 1.78 -28.88 17.44
CA LEU A 153 3.10 -28.78 18.08
C LEU A 153 3.36 -27.38 18.67
N MET A 154 3.00 -26.32 17.94
CA MET A 154 3.10 -24.94 18.43
C MET A 154 2.25 -24.68 19.69
N ARG A 155 1.06 -25.29 19.80
CA ARG A 155 0.27 -25.23 21.06
C ARG A 155 0.94 -25.98 22.21
N ARG A 156 1.46 -27.19 21.95
CA ARG A 156 2.14 -28.03 22.95
C ARG A 156 3.46 -27.44 23.43
N TYR A 157 4.17 -26.66 22.61
CA TYR A 157 5.45 -26.02 22.95
C TYR A 157 5.42 -25.19 24.26
N PHE A 158 4.27 -24.61 24.63
CA PHE A 158 4.14 -23.94 25.93
C PHE A 158 3.96 -24.93 27.11
N GLN A 159 3.41 -26.12 26.88
CA GLN A 159 2.97 -27.07 27.91
C GLN A 159 3.95 -28.23 28.15
N ASP A 160 4.80 -28.53 27.17
CA ASP A 160 5.59 -29.75 27.09
C ASP A 160 7.09 -29.39 27.08
N ASP A 161 7.77 -29.63 28.22
CA ASP A 161 9.16 -29.25 28.43
C ASP A 161 10.12 -29.93 27.44
N GLN A 162 9.90 -31.23 27.17
CA GLN A 162 10.73 -32.00 26.27
C GLN A 162 10.55 -31.51 24.83
N LEU A 163 9.31 -31.32 24.37
CA LEU A 163 9.04 -30.78 23.04
C LEU A 163 9.62 -29.37 22.87
N ALA A 164 9.58 -28.55 23.93
CA ALA A 164 10.18 -27.22 23.91
C ALA A 164 11.71 -27.28 23.75
N GLU A 165 12.40 -28.14 24.49
CA GLU A 165 13.84 -28.36 24.32
C GLU A 165 14.19 -28.91 22.93
N GLU A 166 13.42 -29.88 22.41
CA GLU A 166 13.61 -30.42 21.05
C GLU A 166 13.42 -29.37 19.94
N ILE A 167 12.49 -28.42 20.11
CA ILE A 167 12.28 -27.32 19.16
C ILE A 167 13.36 -26.25 19.26
N ASP A 168 13.75 -25.87 20.47
CA ASP A 168 14.74 -24.81 20.68
C ASP A 168 16.16 -25.23 20.28
N THR A 169 16.50 -26.52 20.43
CA THR A 169 17.80 -27.08 20.04
C THR A 169 17.91 -27.39 18.54
N ALA A 170 16.79 -27.66 17.84
CA ALA A 170 16.80 -28.09 16.43
C ALA A 170 17.60 -27.20 15.48
N LEU A 171 17.61 -25.88 15.70
CA LEU A 171 18.37 -24.94 14.87
C LEU A 171 19.81 -24.69 15.34
N GLU A 172 20.18 -25.13 16.55
CA GLU A 172 21.57 -25.08 17.01
C GLU A 172 22.43 -26.01 16.12
N ASP A 173 21.89 -27.18 15.77
CA ASP A 173 22.49 -28.14 14.84
C ASP A 173 22.63 -27.57 13.41
N LYS A 174 21.63 -26.83 12.90
CA LYS A 174 21.67 -26.22 11.56
C LYS A 174 22.74 -25.13 11.46
N MET A 175 22.86 -24.29 12.49
CA MET A 175 23.62 -23.03 12.40
C MET A 175 24.98 -23.06 13.10
N GLY A 176 25.23 -23.99 14.03
CA GLY A 176 26.50 -24.17 14.74
C GLY A 176 27.00 -22.97 15.57
N ARG A 177 26.23 -21.86 15.60
CA ARG A 177 26.64 -20.55 16.14
C ARG A 177 25.50 -19.76 16.78
N LEU A 178 24.35 -20.38 17.05
CA LEU A 178 23.33 -19.72 17.86
C LEU A 178 23.97 -19.28 19.19
N ARG A 179 23.78 -18.00 19.54
CA ARG A 179 24.28 -17.45 20.82
C ARG A 179 23.66 -18.29 21.93
N LYS A 180 24.47 -19.08 22.63
CA LYS A 180 24.08 -19.77 23.87
C LYS A 180 23.50 -18.73 24.82
N VAL A 181 22.18 -18.74 24.99
CA VAL A 181 21.51 -17.91 25.99
C VAL A 181 21.97 -18.45 27.34
N GLY A 182 22.71 -17.63 28.09
CA GLY A 182 23.29 -18.04 29.36
C GLY A 182 22.22 -18.21 30.43
N GLY A 183 21.76 -19.43 30.65
CA GLY A 183 20.75 -19.76 31.66
C GLY A 183 20.44 -21.25 31.69
N SER A 184 19.95 -21.73 32.83
CA SER A 184 19.53 -23.13 33.03
C SER A 184 18.17 -23.46 32.40
N SER A 185 17.33 -22.45 32.12
CA SER A 185 16.07 -22.63 31.39
C SER A 185 16.32 -22.53 29.88
N ARG A 186 16.70 -23.66 29.27
CA ARG A 186 16.84 -23.76 27.80
C ARG A 186 15.51 -23.84 27.06
N SER A 187 14.45 -24.27 27.75
CA SER A 187 13.13 -24.47 27.16
C SER A 187 12.38 -23.15 26.96
N ARG A 188 11.56 -23.12 25.91
CA ARG A 188 10.62 -22.05 25.54
C ARG A 188 11.31 -20.74 25.14
N ARG A 189 12.50 -20.79 24.54
CA ARG A 189 13.29 -19.62 24.07
C ARG A 189 12.43 -18.51 23.46
N TYR A 190 11.48 -18.89 22.60
CA TYR A 190 10.64 -17.93 21.89
C TYR A 190 9.67 -17.18 22.82
N LEU A 191 9.20 -17.76 23.91
CA LEU A 191 8.18 -17.16 24.79
C LEU A 191 8.74 -16.24 25.89
N HIS A 192 10.06 -16.17 26.05
CA HIS A 192 10.70 -15.25 27.00
C HIS A 192 10.72 -13.79 26.50
N GLY A 193 10.81 -12.84 27.44
CA GLY A 193 10.97 -11.41 27.12
C GLY A 193 12.36 -11.07 26.53
N GLN A 194 12.49 -9.89 25.91
CA GLN A 194 13.79 -9.38 25.44
C GLN A 194 14.77 -9.12 26.59
N ASN A 195 14.24 -8.70 27.75
CA ASN A 195 14.98 -8.68 28.99
C ASN A 195 15.03 -10.11 29.53
N HIS A 196 16.10 -10.84 29.18
CA HIS A 196 16.32 -12.25 29.49
C HIS A 196 16.57 -12.55 30.99
N THR A 197 15.73 -12.04 31.90
CA THR A 197 15.64 -12.59 33.26
C THR A 197 15.04 -14.00 33.14
N ALA A 198 15.92 -15.00 33.21
CA ALA A 198 15.84 -16.23 32.40
C ALA A 198 14.63 -17.16 32.65
N ASP A 199 13.81 -16.88 33.66
CA ASP A 199 12.83 -17.84 34.19
C ASP A 199 11.37 -17.43 33.95
N LYS A 200 11.08 -16.21 33.46
CA LYS A 200 9.70 -15.74 33.28
C LYS A 200 9.25 -15.70 31.81
N ILE A 201 8.37 -16.65 31.47
CA ILE A 201 7.59 -16.66 30.24
C ILE A 201 6.70 -15.40 30.16
N SER A 202 6.70 -14.74 28.99
CA SER A 202 5.82 -13.60 28.72
C SER A 202 4.39 -14.08 28.45
N THR A 203 3.44 -13.65 29.29
CA THR A 203 2.00 -13.93 29.11
C THR A 203 1.51 -13.38 27.77
N SER A 204 1.88 -12.14 27.42
CA SER A 204 1.55 -11.53 26.14
C SER A 204 2.01 -12.38 24.95
N LYS A 205 3.22 -12.95 24.98
CA LYS A 205 3.69 -13.85 23.92
C LYS A 205 2.91 -15.17 23.87
N VAL A 206 2.51 -15.72 25.01
CA VAL A 206 1.68 -16.93 25.08
C VAL A 206 0.28 -16.67 24.50
N ASP A 207 -0.31 -15.50 24.79
CA ASP A 207 -1.64 -15.14 24.28
C ASP A 207 -1.60 -14.81 22.77
N THR A 208 -0.55 -14.12 22.31
CA THR A 208 -0.24 -13.92 20.88
C THR A 208 -0.08 -15.27 20.15
N LEU A 209 0.63 -16.24 20.74
CA LEU A 209 0.76 -17.60 20.20
C LEU A 209 -0.57 -18.34 20.15
N ARG A 210 -1.40 -18.26 21.20
CA ARG A 210 -2.75 -18.85 21.21
C ARG A 210 -3.61 -18.27 20.09
N GLN A 211 -3.65 -16.94 19.97
CA GLN A 211 -4.43 -16.24 18.95
C GLN A 211 -3.99 -16.61 17.52
N PHE A 212 -2.68 -16.68 17.28
CA PHE A 212 -2.11 -17.14 16.02
C PHE A 212 -2.56 -18.58 15.70
N CYS A 213 -2.36 -19.52 16.63
CA CYS A 213 -2.77 -20.91 16.48
C CYS A 213 -4.29 -21.04 16.22
N ASP A 214 -5.14 -20.33 16.96
CA ASP A 214 -6.59 -20.34 16.77
C ASP A 214 -7.01 -19.87 15.38
N ASN A 215 -6.37 -18.81 14.85
CA ASN A 215 -6.75 -18.25 13.56
C ASN A 215 -6.18 -19.05 12.38
N VAL A 216 -4.96 -19.58 12.49
CA VAL A 216 -4.43 -20.51 11.47
C VAL A 216 -5.22 -21.82 11.48
N GLU A 217 -5.65 -22.33 12.64
CA GLU A 217 -6.49 -23.52 12.72
C GLU A 217 -7.89 -23.30 12.10
N LYS A 218 -8.54 -22.16 12.35
CA LYS A 218 -9.77 -21.77 11.63
C LYS A 218 -9.54 -21.75 10.11
N ARG A 219 -8.41 -21.20 9.66
CA ARG A 219 -8.03 -21.14 8.25
C ARG A 219 -7.80 -22.53 7.65
N ILE A 220 -7.14 -23.45 8.37
CA ILE A 220 -6.96 -24.85 7.95
C ILE A 220 -8.32 -25.54 7.80
N LYS A 221 -9.25 -25.34 8.75
CA LYS A 221 -10.61 -25.92 8.70
C LYS A 221 -11.48 -25.36 7.57
N ALA A 222 -11.12 -24.21 6.99
CA ALA A 222 -11.77 -23.62 5.84
C ALA A 222 -11.19 -24.07 4.48
N VAL A 223 -10.13 -24.89 4.48
CA VAL A 223 -9.57 -25.48 3.25
C VAL A 223 -10.52 -26.57 2.74
N PRO A 224 -10.85 -26.60 1.43
CA PRO A 224 -11.68 -27.65 0.84
C PRO A 224 -11.15 -29.08 1.10
N PRO A 225 -12.01 -30.09 1.27
CA PRO A 225 -11.60 -31.49 1.31
C PRO A 225 -10.79 -31.85 0.04
N GLY A 226 -9.61 -32.43 0.22
CA GLY A 226 -8.65 -32.72 -0.87
C GLY A 226 -7.50 -31.70 -0.99
N GLU A 227 -7.68 -30.44 -0.56
CA GLU A 227 -6.63 -29.41 -0.60
C GLU A 227 -5.78 -29.33 0.69
N GLY A 228 -5.95 -30.30 1.60
CA GLY A 228 -5.28 -30.35 2.90
C GLY A 228 -3.75 -30.23 2.82
N ASP A 229 -3.14 -30.89 1.85
CA ASP A 229 -1.69 -31.00 1.67
C ASP A 229 -1.08 -30.02 0.67
N VAL A 230 -1.93 -29.36 -0.14
CA VAL A 230 -1.52 -28.31 -1.08
C VAL A 230 -1.05 -27.07 -0.30
N PRO A 231 -0.02 -26.32 -0.73
CA PRO A 231 0.27 -24.98 -0.20
C PRO A 231 -0.98 -24.11 -0.06
N PHE A 232 -1.00 -23.22 0.94
CA PHE A 232 -2.00 -22.16 0.95
C PHE A 232 -1.80 -21.24 -0.25
N VAL A 233 -2.87 -20.93 -1.00
CA VAL A 233 -2.88 -19.95 -2.11
C VAL A 233 -2.26 -18.60 -1.71
N ARG A 234 -2.36 -18.23 -0.43
CA ARG A 234 -1.54 -17.18 0.18
C ARG A 234 -0.72 -17.79 1.32
N PRO A 235 0.61 -17.95 1.20
CA PRO A 235 1.43 -18.51 2.28
C PRO A 235 1.36 -17.65 3.54
N LEU A 236 1.83 -18.17 4.67
CA LEU A 236 1.99 -17.35 5.87
C LEU A 236 3.09 -16.32 5.64
N ALA A 237 2.78 -15.04 5.84
CA ALA A 237 3.70 -13.95 5.52
C ALA A 237 3.97 -12.96 6.67
N ARG A 238 5.16 -12.36 6.66
CA ARG A 238 5.50 -11.12 7.37
C ARG A 238 5.99 -10.11 6.32
N PHE A 239 5.80 -8.83 6.59
CA PHE A 239 6.35 -7.74 5.79
C PHE A 239 7.02 -6.75 6.73
N GLY A 240 8.33 -6.54 6.58
CA GLY A 240 9.10 -5.72 7.50
C GLY A 240 9.93 -4.68 6.78
N PHE A 241 10.00 -3.48 7.33
CA PHE A 241 10.88 -2.42 6.85
C PHE A 241 12.30 -2.55 7.44
N THR A 242 13.34 -2.24 6.66
CA THR A 242 14.71 -2.10 7.15
C THR A 242 15.58 -1.16 6.29
N THR A 243 16.59 -0.55 6.90
CA THR A 243 17.65 0.22 6.20
C THR A 243 18.88 -0.65 5.85
N GLN A 244 18.88 -1.91 6.31
CA GLN A 244 20.01 -2.85 6.20
C GLN A 244 19.47 -4.26 5.91
N PRO A 245 19.01 -4.53 4.68
CA PRO A 245 18.37 -5.79 4.29
C PRO A 245 19.21 -7.02 4.58
N ALA A 246 20.50 -7.00 4.24
CA ALA A 246 21.41 -8.12 4.50
C ALA A 246 21.55 -8.45 6.00
N VAL A 247 21.64 -7.41 6.85
CA VAL A 247 21.69 -7.56 8.32
C VAL A 247 20.36 -8.07 8.85
N ARG A 248 19.22 -7.60 8.30
CA ARG A 248 17.89 -8.06 8.67
C ARG A 248 17.65 -9.51 8.27
N PHE A 249 18.07 -9.91 7.07
CA PHE A 249 18.06 -11.29 6.59
C PHE A 249 18.88 -12.21 7.49
N GLN A 250 20.11 -11.83 7.82
CA GLN A 250 20.96 -12.61 8.71
C GLN A 250 20.36 -12.72 10.13
N ASN A 251 19.86 -11.62 10.69
CA ASN A 251 19.15 -11.61 11.98
C ASN A 251 17.92 -12.56 12.00
N HIS A 252 17.15 -12.59 10.92
CA HIS A 252 16.04 -13.53 10.78
C HIS A 252 16.53 -14.98 10.73
N ARG A 253 17.56 -15.31 9.93
CA ARG A 253 18.17 -16.66 9.89
C ARG A 253 18.65 -17.09 11.28
N ASP A 254 19.37 -16.23 11.97
CA ASP A 254 19.94 -16.49 13.30
C ASP A 254 18.90 -16.48 14.44
N HIS A 255 17.63 -16.21 14.13
CA HIS A 255 16.56 -16.05 15.11
C HIS A 255 16.90 -14.98 16.19
N VAL A 256 17.53 -13.87 15.77
CA VAL A 256 17.96 -12.73 16.60
C VAL A 256 17.19 -11.47 16.21
N SER A 257 16.63 -10.74 17.19
CA SER A 257 15.87 -9.49 16.94
C SER A 257 14.75 -9.64 15.87
N SER A 258 14.20 -10.85 15.79
CA SER A 258 13.22 -11.30 14.80
C SER A 258 11.84 -11.49 15.41
N ASP A 259 10.84 -11.69 14.56
CA ASP A 259 9.49 -12.06 14.96
C ASP A 259 9.48 -13.40 15.69
N THR A 260 8.79 -13.44 16.82
CA THR A 260 8.80 -14.61 17.72
C THR A 260 7.98 -15.78 17.17
N LEU A 261 6.84 -15.51 16.53
CA LEU A 261 5.96 -16.55 15.98
C LEU A 261 6.56 -17.13 14.70
N MET A 262 7.13 -16.26 13.86
CA MET A 262 7.83 -16.65 12.64
C MET A 262 8.98 -17.61 12.96
N ASN A 263 9.85 -17.23 13.90
CA ASN A 263 10.96 -18.05 14.37
C ASN A 263 10.49 -19.41 14.95
N LEU A 264 9.47 -19.41 15.83
CA LEU A 264 8.94 -20.65 16.39
C LEU A 264 8.38 -21.58 15.29
N THR A 265 7.69 -21.00 14.31
CA THR A 265 7.15 -21.73 13.15
C THR A 265 8.28 -22.36 12.34
N GLU A 266 9.36 -21.61 12.08
CA GLU A 266 10.54 -22.11 11.37
C GLU A 266 11.25 -23.24 12.13
N SER A 267 11.42 -23.13 13.46
CA SER A 267 12.00 -24.22 14.26
C SER A 267 11.14 -25.49 14.25
N VAL A 268 9.82 -25.37 14.37
CA VAL A 268 8.88 -26.51 14.27
C VAL A 268 8.94 -27.14 12.88
N CYS A 269 8.95 -26.32 11.82
CA CYS A 269 9.06 -26.80 10.45
C CYS A 269 10.39 -27.50 10.21
N TYR A 270 11.52 -26.90 10.60
CA TYR A 270 12.84 -27.49 10.43
C TYR A 270 12.96 -28.85 11.13
N ARG A 271 12.46 -28.97 12.37
CA ARG A 271 12.56 -30.20 13.17
C ARG A 271 11.66 -31.35 12.70
N PHE A 272 10.44 -31.04 12.28
CA PHE A 272 9.38 -32.05 12.06
C PHE A 272 8.84 -32.10 10.61
N PHE A 273 9.04 -31.05 9.81
CA PHE A 273 8.53 -30.90 8.45
C PHE A 273 9.55 -30.21 7.53
N PRO A 274 10.76 -30.78 7.33
CA PRO A 274 11.90 -30.12 6.67
C PRO A 274 11.68 -29.71 5.20
N LYS A 275 10.50 -29.97 4.64
CA LYS A 275 10.03 -29.48 3.34
C LYS A 275 9.49 -28.04 3.35
N TYR A 276 9.33 -27.42 4.52
CA TYR A 276 8.93 -26.02 4.67
C TYR A 276 10.09 -25.21 5.27
N GLU A 277 10.44 -24.11 4.60
CA GLU A 277 11.40 -23.10 5.08
C GLU A 277 10.77 -21.71 4.90
N ILE A 278 11.31 -20.71 5.58
CA ILE A 278 10.89 -19.31 5.40
C ILE A 278 11.78 -18.66 4.35
N GLU A 279 11.21 -18.42 3.17
CA GLU A 279 11.87 -17.64 2.12
C GLU A 279 11.96 -16.16 2.54
N GLN A 280 13.08 -15.53 2.18
CA GLN A 280 13.44 -14.15 2.52
C GLN A 280 13.64 -13.38 1.22
N SER A 281 12.83 -12.34 0.98
CA SER A 281 12.84 -11.61 -0.30
C SER A 281 12.79 -10.10 -0.09
N LEU A 282 13.49 -9.35 -0.93
CA LEU A 282 13.23 -7.92 -1.15
C LEU A 282 12.03 -7.79 -2.08
N VAL A 283 11.01 -7.02 -1.69
CA VAL A 283 9.83 -6.76 -2.55
C VAL A 283 9.69 -5.33 -3.00
N PHE A 284 10.30 -4.39 -2.28
CA PHE A 284 10.23 -2.97 -2.62
C PHE A 284 11.42 -2.22 -2.01
N ALA A 285 12.24 -1.59 -2.86
CA ALA A 285 13.23 -0.63 -2.43
C ALA A 285 12.55 0.75 -2.32
N ALA A 286 12.59 1.37 -1.15
CA ALA A 286 12.03 2.70 -0.93
C ALA A 286 13.14 3.75 -1.14
N TRP A 287 12.84 4.81 -1.89
CA TRP A 287 13.76 5.90 -2.21
C TRP A 287 13.35 7.24 -1.60
N GLU A 288 12.26 7.26 -0.82
CA GLU A 288 11.84 8.41 -0.01
C GLU A 288 11.47 7.96 1.42
N PRO A 289 11.64 8.83 2.44
CA PRO A 289 11.28 8.47 3.81
C PRO A 289 9.80 8.08 3.93
N GLY A 290 8.93 8.79 3.21
CA GLY A 290 7.48 8.56 3.19
C GLY A 290 7.06 7.21 2.60
N GLN A 291 7.94 6.49 1.91
CA GLN A 291 7.59 5.23 1.26
C GLN A 291 7.72 4.02 2.20
N GLY A 292 8.59 4.07 3.21
CA GLY A 292 8.85 2.91 4.09
C GLY A 292 7.63 2.46 4.89
N TRP A 293 6.93 3.41 5.51
CA TRP A 293 5.71 3.14 6.30
C TRP A 293 4.51 2.82 5.41
N ALA A 294 4.34 3.55 4.30
CA ALA A 294 3.31 3.25 3.31
C ALA A 294 3.47 1.82 2.75
N ALA A 295 4.70 1.40 2.43
CA ALA A 295 5.01 0.06 1.94
C ALA A 295 4.74 -1.02 2.99
N GLU A 296 5.21 -0.90 4.24
CA GLU A 296 4.93 -1.92 5.27
C GLU A 296 3.42 -2.09 5.48
N ILE A 297 2.66 -0.99 5.54
CA ILE A 297 1.20 -1.01 5.66
C ILE A 297 0.55 -1.70 4.44
N LEU A 298 0.91 -1.26 3.22
CA LEU A 298 0.34 -1.75 1.98
C LEU A 298 0.59 -3.25 1.79
N PHE A 299 1.85 -3.70 1.90
CA PHE A 299 2.20 -5.10 1.69
C PHE A 299 1.68 -6.00 2.82
N THR A 300 1.68 -5.54 4.08
CA THR A 300 1.02 -6.30 5.18
C THR A 300 -0.47 -6.47 4.91
N ARG A 301 -1.16 -5.46 4.36
CA ARG A 301 -2.59 -5.56 4.01
C ARG A 301 -2.85 -6.46 2.80
N LEU A 302 -2.12 -6.28 1.70
CA LEU A 302 -2.29 -7.05 0.46
C LEU A 302 -1.89 -8.53 0.62
N GLY A 303 -0.73 -8.78 1.23
CA GLY A 303 -0.21 -10.12 1.49
C GLY A 303 -0.87 -10.83 2.67
N GLY A 304 -1.68 -10.14 3.47
CA GLY A 304 -2.36 -10.72 4.63
C GLY A 304 -1.43 -10.98 5.81
N GLY A 305 -0.43 -10.14 6.06
CA GLY A 305 0.62 -10.40 7.03
C GLY A 305 0.21 -10.48 8.52
N TYR A 306 -1.07 -10.29 8.88
CA TYR A 306 -1.54 -10.23 10.28
C TYR A 306 -1.94 -11.60 10.88
N ILE A 307 -1.61 -11.80 12.17
CA ILE A 307 -2.04 -12.99 12.94
C ILE A 307 -3.57 -13.09 13.09
N ASN A 308 -4.28 -11.96 13.08
CA ASN A 308 -5.74 -11.90 13.29
C ASN A 308 -6.54 -12.61 12.20
N ALA A 309 -5.97 -12.76 11.01
CA ALA A 309 -6.58 -13.47 9.88
C ALA A 309 -6.03 -14.89 9.67
N GLY A 310 -5.05 -15.34 10.47
CA GLY A 310 -4.36 -16.63 10.27
C GLY A 310 -3.56 -16.69 8.96
N THR A 311 -3.20 -15.54 8.40
CA THR A 311 -2.52 -15.40 7.10
C THR A 311 -1.08 -14.91 7.21
N GLY A 312 -0.62 -14.55 8.41
CA GLY A 312 0.74 -14.07 8.62
C GLY A 312 1.16 -13.96 10.08
N PHE A 313 2.34 -13.37 10.30
CA PHE A 313 3.03 -13.35 11.60
C PHE A 313 2.97 -12.00 12.34
N ALA A 314 2.54 -10.91 11.70
CA ALA A 314 2.48 -9.58 12.32
C ALA A 314 1.43 -9.52 13.45
N ASP A 315 1.92 -9.34 14.67
CA ASP A 315 1.14 -9.10 15.90
C ASP A 315 0.85 -7.60 16.11
N CYS A 316 1.79 -6.73 15.74
CA CYS A 316 1.66 -5.27 15.78
C CYS A 316 0.99 -4.68 14.53
N LYS A 317 0.58 -3.40 14.59
CA LYS A 317 0.11 -2.67 13.41
C LYS A 317 1.32 -2.28 12.56
N ALA A 318 1.31 -2.67 11.27
CA ALA A 318 2.33 -2.25 10.32
C ALA A 318 2.45 -0.71 10.27
N GLY A 319 3.66 -0.21 10.02
CA GLY A 319 4.01 1.21 10.05
C GLY A 319 4.40 1.74 11.43
N GLN A 320 4.13 1.03 12.53
CA GLN A 320 4.52 1.48 13.88
C GLN A 320 6.02 1.28 14.19
N SER A 321 6.68 0.32 13.56
CA SER A 321 8.05 -0.09 13.91
C SER A 321 9.15 0.60 13.09
N ILE A 322 8.92 1.86 12.67
CA ILE A 322 9.78 2.58 11.73
C ILE A 322 10.29 3.95 12.24
N PRO A 323 10.93 4.07 13.44
CA PRO A 323 11.61 5.32 13.82
C PRO A 323 12.78 5.65 12.87
N LYS A 324 13.60 4.65 12.54
CA LYS A 324 14.90 4.79 11.87
C LYS A 324 14.87 5.27 10.42
N VAL A 325 13.70 5.46 9.84
CA VAL A 325 13.55 6.08 8.51
C VAL A 325 13.85 7.56 8.57
N ILE A 326 13.47 8.22 9.66
CA ILE A 326 13.63 9.67 9.81
C ILE A 326 15.09 10.02 10.17
N ASP A 327 15.82 9.07 10.77
CA ASP A 327 17.22 9.22 11.19
C ASP A 327 18.23 9.21 10.02
N LEU A 328 17.80 8.84 8.80
CA LEU A 328 18.65 8.76 7.62
C LEU A 328 18.81 10.15 6.96
N PRO A 329 20.04 10.56 6.57
CA PRO A 329 20.25 11.88 5.99
C PRO A 329 19.68 11.98 4.57
N ASP A 330 19.17 13.16 4.21
CA ASP A 330 18.65 13.49 2.88
C ASP A 330 19.58 13.09 1.72
N SER A 331 20.90 13.10 1.94
CA SER A 331 21.90 12.68 0.95
C SER A 331 21.71 11.23 0.52
N SER A 332 21.42 10.32 1.46
CA SER A 332 21.21 8.90 1.17
C SER A 332 19.93 8.70 0.34
N TYR A 333 18.85 9.39 0.68
CA TYR A 333 17.62 9.38 -0.12
C TYR A 333 17.83 9.94 -1.53
N ARG A 334 18.60 11.02 -1.69
CA ARG A 334 18.95 11.57 -3.02
C ARG A 334 19.80 10.60 -3.83
N GLU A 335 20.74 9.90 -3.22
CA GLU A 335 21.53 8.86 -3.89
C GLU A 335 20.65 7.69 -4.36
N TRP A 336 19.68 7.25 -3.54
CA TRP A 336 18.72 6.22 -3.93
C TRP A 336 17.75 6.70 -5.01
N GLN A 337 17.23 7.94 -4.92
CA GLN A 337 16.41 8.56 -5.99
C GLN A 337 17.17 8.57 -7.32
N ASN A 338 18.43 9.03 -7.32
CA ASN A 338 19.29 9.04 -8.50
C ASN A 338 19.54 7.62 -9.04
N ALA A 339 19.79 6.65 -8.16
CA ALA A 339 19.98 5.25 -8.55
C ALA A 339 18.68 4.66 -9.15
N VAL A 340 17.51 4.90 -8.54
CA VAL A 340 16.23 4.39 -9.06
C VAL A 340 15.89 5.02 -10.41
N VAL A 341 16.11 6.32 -10.60
CA VAL A 341 15.87 7.02 -11.88
C VAL A 341 16.84 6.54 -12.98
N ARG A 342 18.07 6.16 -12.63
CA ARG A 342 19.12 5.72 -13.57
C ARG A 342 19.04 4.23 -13.91
N ASP A 343 18.82 3.39 -12.90
CA ASP A 343 19.01 1.94 -12.96
C ASP A 343 17.69 1.15 -13.09
N THR A 344 16.53 1.83 -13.08
CA THR A 344 15.21 1.19 -13.18
C THR A 344 14.32 1.82 -14.26
N PHE A 345 13.24 1.12 -14.60
CA PHE A 345 12.23 1.59 -15.56
C PHE A 345 11.28 2.65 -14.99
N LEU A 346 11.46 3.14 -13.74
CA LEU A 346 10.58 4.13 -13.10
C LEU A 346 10.32 5.34 -14.00
N LEU A 347 11.36 5.93 -14.59
CA LEU A 347 11.22 7.11 -15.45
C LEU A 347 10.47 6.80 -16.77
N ALA A 348 10.58 5.57 -17.29
CA ALA A 348 9.82 5.15 -18.47
C ALA A 348 8.33 4.95 -18.12
N ASN A 349 8.06 4.30 -16.98
CA ASN A 349 6.71 4.06 -16.48
C ASN A 349 5.99 5.39 -16.17
N LEU A 350 6.63 6.31 -15.44
CA LEU A 350 6.07 7.63 -15.13
C LEU A 350 5.78 8.46 -16.40
N LYS A 351 6.60 8.35 -17.45
CA LYS A 351 6.34 9.00 -18.75
C LYS A 351 5.12 8.40 -19.44
N GLU A 352 4.97 7.09 -19.42
CA GLU A 352 3.81 6.40 -20.02
C GLU A 352 2.53 6.64 -19.22
N GLU A 353 2.58 6.67 -17.89
CA GLU A 353 1.47 7.07 -17.03
C GLU A 353 1.06 8.53 -17.27
N ALA A 354 2.02 9.46 -17.34
CA ALA A 354 1.76 10.85 -17.67
C ALA A 354 1.13 11.00 -19.07
N ARG A 355 1.58 10.22 -20.06
CA ARG A 355 1.00 10.19 -21.41
C ARG A 355 -0.45 9.68 -21.39
N ARG A 356 -0.76 8.64 -20.62
CA ARG A 356 -2.14 8.12 -20.47
C ARG A 356 -3.04 9.12 -19.76
N ALA A 357 -2.56 9.73 -18.68
CA ALA A 357 -3.29 10.76 -17.96
C ALA A 357 -3.58 11.99 -18.83
N TRP A 358 -2.60 12.42 -19.63
CA TRP A 358 -2.77 13.51 -20.60
C TRP A 358 -3.80 13.17 -21.69
N ALA A 359 -3.69 11.99 -22.30
CA ALA A 359 -4.65 11.55 -23.32
C ALA A 359 -6.10 11.47 -22.78
N GLY A 360 -6.28 10.96 -21.56
CA GLY A 360 -7.59 10.94 -20.90
C GLY A 360 -8.12 12.34 -20.55
N ALA A 361 -7.24 13.29 -20.22
CA ALA A 361 -7.61 14.69 -20.02
C ALA A 361 -8.00 15.38 -21.34
N GLU A 362 -7.28 15.12 -22.44
CA GLU A 362 -7.64 15.61 -23.78
C GLU A 362 -9.00 15.07 -24.24
N GLU A 363 -9.28 13.79 -24.00
CA GLU A 363 -10.59 13.18 -24.30
C GLU A 363 -11.72 13.82 -23.47
N ALA A 364 -11.50 14.03 -22.17
CA ALA A 364 -12.47 14.68 -21.30
C ALA A 364 -12.77 16.13 -21.74
N VAL A 365 -11.74 16.92 -22.06
CA VAL A 365 -11.87 18.30 -22.56
C VAL A 365 -12.54 18.34 -23.95
N ALA A 366 -12.24 17.38 -24.83
CA ALA A 366 -12.88 17.28 -26.13
C ALA A 366 -14.39 17.00 -26.01
N LYS A 367 -14.77 16.13 -25.07
CA LYS A 367 -16.17 15.85 -24.76
C LYS A 367 -16.90 17.08 -24.20
N GLU A 368 -16.34 17.73 -23.18
CA GLU A 368 -16.90 18.95 -22.58
C GLU A 368 -17.08 20.07 -23.62
N ARG A 369 -16.12 20.22 -24.53
CA ARG A 369 -16.18 21.20 -25.62
C ARG A 369 -17.31 20.91 -26.62
N GLU A 370 -17.59 19.64 -26.91
CA GLU A 370 -18.69 19.25 -27.80
C GLU A 370 -20.06 19.43 -27.11
N GLU A 371 -20.16 19.11 -25.82
CA GLU A 371 -21.36 19.38 -25.01
C GLU A 371 -21.67 20.89 -24.99
N LEU A 372 -20.66 21.73 -24.75
CA LEU A 372 -20.77 23.19 -24.79
C LEU A 372 -21.15 23.70 -26.20
N ARG A 373 -20.65 23.08 -27.27
CA ARG A 373 -21.01 23.44 -28.66
C ARG A 373 -22.49 23.14 -28.94
N VAL A 374 -23.00 22.01 -28.46
CA VAL A 374 -24.42 21.64 -28.58
C VAL A 374 -25.31 22.59 -27.77
N GLU A 375 -24.87 23.02 -26.58
CA GLU A 375 -25.59 24.02 -25.79
C GLU A 375 -25.60 25.40 -26.45
N GLN A 376 -24.46 25.86 -27.00
CA GLN A 376 -24.37 27.11 -27.74
C GLN A 376 -25.30 27.13 -28.97
N GLN A 377 -25.40 26.02 -29.71
CA GLN A 377 -26.34 25.90 -30.82
C GLN A 377 -27.80 26.05 -30.37
N LYS A 378 -28.19 25.35 -29.29
CA LYS A 378 -29.55 25.47 -28.70
C LYS A 378 -29.86 26.90 -28.27
N LEU A 379 -28.90 27.60 -27.67
CA LEU A 379 -29.05 29.01 -27.28
C LEU A 379 -29.18 29.94 -28.49
N GLU A 380 -28.49 29.65 -29.60
CA GLU A 380 -28.65 30.40 -30.86
C GLU A 380 -30.02 30.16 -31.50
N ASP A 381 -30.51 28.93 -31.47
CA ASP A 381 -31.80 28.57 -32.06
C ASP A 381 -32.97 29.14 -31.25
N LEU A 382 -32.89 29.10 -29.91
CA LEU A 382 -33.85 29.79 -29.02
C LEU A 382 -33.84 31.32 -29.23
N ARG A 383 -32.68 31.93 -29.50
CA ARG A 383 -32.61 33.37 -29.83
C ARG A 383 -33.30 33.71 -31.15
N LYS A 384 -33.23 32.82 -32.15
CA LYS A 384 -33.97 32.99 -33.41
C LYS A 384 -35.48 32.85 -33.20
N GLU A 385 -35.90 31.90 -32.38
CA GLU A 385 -37.32 31.71 -32.01
C GLU A 385 -37.88 32.95 -31.30
N ILE A 386 -37.16 33.49 -30.31
CA ILE A 386 -37.54 34.75 -29.63
C ILE A 386 -37.66 35.89 -30.64
N ALA A 387 -36.69 36.08 -31.54
CA ALA A 387 -36.74 37.16 -32.54
C ALA A 387 -37.93 37.03 -33.52
N LEU A 388 -38.35 35.81 -33.85
CA LEU A 388 -39.55 35.56 -34.67
C LEU A 388 -40.85 35.87 -33.90
N LEU A 389 -40.88 35.60 -32.59
CA LEU A 389 -42.01 35.97 -31.72
C LEU A 389 -42.09 37.49 -31.58
N ASP A 390 -40.97 38.20 -31.35
CA ASP A 390 -40.92 39.66 -31.30
C ASP A 390 -41.45 40.31 -32.61
N GLU A 391 -41.09 39.75 -33.77
CA GLU A 391 -41.60 40.21 -35.07
C GLU A 391 -43.11 39.93 -35.24
N LEU A 392 -43.59 38.78 -34.76
CA LEU A 392 -45.02 38.44 -34.79
C LEU A 392 -45.84 39.38 -33.89
N GLU A 393 -45.39 39.62 -32.65
CA GLU A 393 -46.04 40.54 -31.71
C GLU A 393 -46.07 41.97 -32.27
N TYR A 394 -44.97 42.44 -32.87
CA TYR A 394 -44.93 43.75 -33.53
C TYR A 394 -45.95 43.86 -34.68
N ASN A 395 -46.05 42.82 -35.51
CA ASN A 395 -47.02 42.79 -36.61
C ASN A 395 -48.48 42.73 -36.10
N MET A 396 -48.75 41.96 -35.04
CA MET A 396 -50.07 41.92 -34.40
C MET A 396 -50.46 43.29 -33.82
N ALA A 397 -49.58 43.93 -33.05
CA ALA A 397 -49.82 45.26 -32.49
C ALA A 397 -50.06 46.32 -33.58
N LYS A 398 -49.37 46.20 -34.72
CA LYS A 398 -49.57 47.05 -35.90
C LYS A 398 -50.92 46.81 -36.58
N GLU A 399 -51.38 45.57 -36.69
CA GLU A 399 -52.73 45.26 -37.18
C GLU A 399 -53.82 45.77 -36.22
N GLU A 400 -53.66 45.58 -34.92
CA GLU A 400 -54.59 46.09 -33.91
C GLU A 400 -54.70 47.61 -33.95
N LEU A 401 -53.56 48.31 -34.08
CA LEU A 401 -53.54 49.76 -34.27
C LEU A 401 -54.26 50.17 -35.56
N ALA A 402 -54.03 49.48 -36.68
CA ALA A 402 -54.72 49.76 -37.94
C ALA A 402 -56.24 49.53 -37.84
N ARG A 403 -56.68 48.47 -37.14
CA ARG A 403 -58.10 48.22 -36.84
C ARG A 403 -58.70 49.30 -35.94
N ALA A 404 -57.98 49.73 -34.90
CA ALA A 404 -58.41 50.80 -34.00
C ALA A 404 -58.57 52.14 -34.74
N VAL A 405 -57.65 52.48 -35.64
CA VAL A 405 -57.75 53.65 -36.52
C VAL A 405 -58.97 53.55 -37.45
N ALA A 406 -59.17 52.40 -38.10
CA ALA A 406 -60.32 52.20 -38.99
C ALA A 406 -61.69 52.25 -38.26
N VAL A 407 -61.76 51.72 -37.03
CA VAL A 407 -62.95 51.85 -36.16
C VAL A 407 -63.18 53.30 -35.79
N LYS A 408 -62.12 54.05 -35.43
CA LYS A 408 -62.24 55.47 -35.14
C LYS A 408 -62.74 56.27 -36.35
N GLU A 409 -62.18 56.06 -37.53
CA GLU A 409 -62.67 56.70 -38.77
C GLU A 409 -64.14 56.37 -39.09
N MET A 410 -64.63 55.17 -38.70
CA MET A 410 -66.03 54.80 -38.84
C MET A 410 -66.93 55.52 -37.83
N LEU A 411 -66.48 55.69 -36.59
CA LEU A 411 -67.18 56.47 -35.56
C LEU A 411 -67.24 57.96 -35.93
N ASP A 412 -66.10 58.54 -36.33
CA ASP A 412 -66.02 59.95 -36.79
C ASP A 412 -66.99 60.22 -37.97
N ARG A 413 -67.26 59.23 -38.83
CA ARG A 413 -68.28 59.31 -39.91
C ARG A 413 -69.72 59.13 -39.42
N LEU A 414 -69.94 58.28 -38.42
CA LEU A 414 -71.27 58.08 -37.82
C LEU A 414 -71.72 59.34 -37.09
N ASP A 415 -70.82 59.97 -36.32
CA ASP A 415 -71.10 61.23 -35.64
C ASP A 415 -71.48 62.33 -36.64
N ALA A 416 -70.73 62.47 -37.75
CA ALA A 416 -71.07 63.42 -38.81
C ALA A 416 -72.45 63.16 -39.48
N VAL A 417 -72.90 61.90 -39.57
CA VAL A 417 -74.24 61.55 -40.06
C VAL A 417 -75.32 61.84 -39.01
N CYS A 418 -75.02 61.64 -37.72
CA CYS A 418 -75.91 62.02 -36.62
C CYS A 418 -76.12 63.55 -36.61
N ASP A 419 -75.05 64.34 -36.70
CA ASP A 419 -75.10 65.80 -36.80
C ASP A 419 -75.98 66.25 -37.99
N GLU A 420 -75.86 65.60 -39.15
CA GLU A 420 -76.70 65.90 -40.32
C GLU A 420 -78.18 65.56 -40.08
N ILE A 421 -78.47 64.44 -39.40
CA ILE A 421 -79.85 64.05 -39.04
C ILE A 421 -80.44 65.03 -38.04
N GLU A 422 -79.70 65.47 -37.03
CA GLU A 422 -80.15 66.47 -36.05
C GLU A 422 -80.46 67.82 -36.73
N LEU A 423 -79.59 68.28 -37.63
CA LEU A 423 -79.83 69.47 -38.46
C LEU A 423 -81.10 69.33 -39.32
N GLN A 424 -81.30 68.18 -39.96
CA GLN A 424 -82.51 67.90 -40.75
C GLN A 424 -83.78 67.85 -39.88
N GLN A 425 -83.72 67.32 -38.66
CA GLN A 425 -84.86 67.32 -37.73
C GLN A 425 -85.18 68.72 -37.22
N ALA A 426 -84.16 69.51 -36.84
CA ALA A 426 -84.32 70.89 -36.42
C ALA A 426 -84.96 71.77 -37.51
N SER A 427 -84.72 71.46 -38.80
CA SER A 427 -85.31 72.18 -39.94
C SER A 427 -86.81 71.94 -40.18
N LYS A 428 -87.42 70.96 -39.48
CA LYS A 428 -88.82 70.53 -39.68
C LYS A 428 -89.79 71.00 -38.58
N ILE A 429 -89.28 71.72 -37.59
CA ILE A 429 -90.01 72.32 -36.47
C ILE A 429 -90.15 73.83 -36.72
#